data_AF-A0A0J6UTH5-F1
#
_entry.id   AF-A0A0J6UTH5-F1
#
_cell.length_a   1.000
_cell.length_b   1.000
_cell.length_c   1.000
_cell.angle_alpha   90.00
_cell.angle_beta   90.00
_cell.angle_gamma   90.00
#
_symmetry.space_group_name_H-M   'P 1'
#
loop_
_entity.id
_entity.type
_entity.pdbx_description
1 polymer ?
#
loop_
_entity_poly.entity_id
_entity_poly.type
_entity_poly.pdbx_seq_one_letter_code
_entity_poly.pdbx_strand_id
1 'polypeptide(L)' 'MIRFIDEHREVYGVEPICRVLPIAPSTYYVHGARRADPEKQPVRARSDAAWTIETRRVFEANFCVYGVRKIWRQLAR' A
#
# COMPACT_ATOMS: atom_id res chain seq x y z
N MET A 1 -0.83 -12.66 -1.72
CA MET A 1 0.49 -13.15 -2.16
C MET A 1 1.53 -13.14 -1.04
N ILE A 2 1.89 -11.98 -0.48
CA ILE A 2 2.94 -11.92 0.57
C ILE A 2 2.57 -12.68 1.84
N ARG A 3 1.31 -12.57 2.29
CA ARG A 3 0.79 -13.33 3.43
C ARG A 3 0.98 -14.85 3.25
N PHE A 4 0.72 -15.37 2.06
CA PHE A 4 0.92 -16.79 1.76
C PHE A 4 2.39 -17.20 1.89
N ILE A 5 3.31 -16.36 1.41
CA ILE A 5 4.75 -16.59 1.58
C ILE A 5 5.12 -16.56 3.07
N ASP A 6 4.62 -15.59 3.83
CA ASP A 6 4.87 -15.46 5.28
C ASP A 6 4.38 -16.70 6.05
N GLU A 7 3.21 -17.24 5.70
CA GLU A 7 2.61 -18.42 6.36
C GLU A 7 3.36 -19.73 6.07
N HIS A 8 4.09 -19.81 4.95
CA HIS A 8 4.67 -21.06 4.47
C HIS A 8 6.21 -21.05 4.36
N ARG A 9 6.87 -19.89 4.56
CA ARG A 9 8.32 -19.76 4.44
C ARG A 9 9.11 -20.61 5.42
N GLU A 10 8.56 -20.93 6.59
CA GLU A 10 9.24 -21.75 7.60
C GLU A 10 9.37 -23.21 7.15
N VAL A 11 8.43 -23.69 6.31
CA VAL A 11 8.41 -25.06 5.81
C VAL A 11 9.15 -25.19 4.47
N TYR A 12 8.92 -24.24 3.55
CA TYR A 12 9.41 -24.37 2.16
C TYR A 12 10.50 -23.36 1.78
N GLY A 13 10.77 -22.36 2.62
CA GLY A 13 11.64 -21.24 2.27
C GLY A 13 10.97 -20.25 1.31
N VAL A 14 11.51 -19.03 1.24
CA VAL A 14 10.97 -17.96 0.39
C VAL A 14 11.21 -18.23 -1.10
N GLU A 15 12.42 -18.68 -1.47
CA GLU A 15 12.82 -18.83 -2.87
C GLU A 15 12.03 -19.91 -3.63
N PRO A 16 11.77 -21.11 -3.06
CA PRO A 16 10.97 -22.13 -3.73
C PRO A 16 9.52 -21.65 -3.96
N ILE A 17 8.92 -20.97 -2.99
CA ILE A 17 7.58 -20.40 -3.14
C ILE A 17 7.57 -19.31 -4.22
N CYS A 18 8.55 -18.40 -4.22
CA CYS A 18 8.66 -17.35 -5.23
C CYS A 18 8.81 -17.91 -6.65
N ARG A 19 9.52 -19.03 -6.82
CA ARG A 19 9.67 -19.73 -8.10
C ARG A 19 8.34 -20.28 -8.63
N VAL A 20 7.47 -20.78 -7.76
CA VAL A 20 6.15 -21.31 -8.13
C VAL A 20 5.14 -20.19 -8.39
N LEU A 21 5.26 -19.04 -7.70
CA LEU A 21 4.40 -17.86 -7.85
C LEU A 21 4.85 -16.89 -8.96
N PRO A 22 5.66 -17.34 -9.92
CA PRO A 22 6.65 -16.56 -10.70
C PRO A 22 6.89 -15.10 -10.24
N ILE A 23 7.43 -14.90 -9.03
CA ILE A 23 7.90 -13.59 -8.55
C ILE A 23 9.37 -13.64 -8.18
N ALA A 24 10.07 -12.51 -8.27
CA ALA A 24 11.44 -12.42 -7.80
C ALA A 24 11.49 -12.40 -6.25
N PRO A 25 12.36 -13.20 -5.59
CA PRO A 25 12.54 -13.15 -4.14
C PRO A 25 12.89 -11.75 -3.62
N SER A 26 13.63 -10.97 -4.40
CA SER A 26 13.94 -9.56 -4.08
C SER A 26 12.69 -8.71 -3.92
N THR A 27 11.63 -8.96 -4.69
CA THR A 27 10.35 -8.26 -4.56
C THR A 27 9.68 -8.55 -3.22
N TYR A 28 9.75 -9.79 -2.73
CA TYR A 28 9.23 -10.15 -1.40
C TYR A 28 9.95 -9.35 -0.30
N TYR A 29 11.29 -9.37 -0.30
CA TYR A 29 12.07 -8.66 0.72
C TYR A 29 11.92 -7.13 0.64
N VAL A 30 11.86 -6.56 -0.56
CA VAL A 30 11.59 -5.12 -0.75
C VAL A 30 10.22 -4.76 -0.16
N HIS A 31 9.21 -5.59 -0.36
CA HIS A 31 7.90 -5.34 0.22
C HIS A 31 7.89 -5.53 1.75
N GLY A 32 8.64 -6.49 2.29
CA GLY A 32 8.87 -6.62 3.73
C GLY A 32 9.50 -5.35 4.32
N ALA A 33 10.56 -4.85 3.69
CA ALA A 33 11.25 -3.62 4.10
C ALA A 33 10.33 -2.39 4.06
N ARG A 34 9.49 -2.25 3.03
CA ARG A 34 8.49 -1.17 2.91
C ARG A 34 7.39 -1.21 3.97
N ARG A 35 7.04 -2.40 4.47
CA ARG A 35 6.07 -2.56 5.56
C ARG A 35 6.66 -2.20 6.92
N ALA A 36 7.92 -2.58 7.15
CA ALA A 36 8.61 -2.31 8.39
C ALA A 36 9.00 -0.83 8.53
N ASP A 37 9.28 -0.16 7.40
CA ASP A 37 9.78 1.21 7.37
C ASP A 37 9.02 2.06 6.32
N PRO A 38 8.17 2.99 6.77
CA PRO A 38 7.43 3.89 5.89
C PRO A 38 8.32 4.75 4.97
N GLU A 39 9.56 5.05 5.36
CA GLU A 39 10.48 5.86 4.52
C GLU A 39 10.99 5.11 3.30
N LYS A 40 10.97 3.77 3.33
CA LYS A 40 11.32 2.93 2.18
C LYS A 40 10.19 2.83 1.16
N GLN A 41 9.02 3.39 1.45
CA GLN A 41 7.94 3.43 0.48
C GLN A 41 8.26 4.37 -0.68
N PRO A 42 7.79 4.05 -1.91
CA PRO A 42 7.89 4.96 -3.04
C PRO A 42 7.25 6.32 -2.72
N VAL A 43 7.80 7.40 -3.28
CA VAL A 43 7.30 8.78 -3.10
C VAL A 43 5.78 8.85 -3.31
N ARG A 44 5.28 8.22 -4.37
CA ARG A 44 3.85 8.17 -4.67
C ARG A 44 3.01 7.57 -3.55
N ALA A 45 3.43 6.45 -2.97
CA ALA A 45 2.68 5.77 -1.92
C ALA A 45 2.62 6.62 -0.63
N ARG A 46 3.71 7.32 -0.30
CA ARG A 46 3.74 8.27 0.82
C ARG A 46 2.79 9.45 0.57
N SER A 47 2.82 10.01 -0.64
CA SER A 47 1.89 11.07 -1.05
C SER A 47 0.44 10.59 -0.98
N ASP A 48 0.12 9.42 -1.53
CA ASP A 48 -1.24 8.88 -1.55
C ASP A 48 -1.76 8.63 -0.11
N ALA A 49 -0.89 8.20 0.81
CA ALA A 49 -1.24 8.08 2.23
C ALA A 49 -1.62 9.43 2.85
N ALA A 50 -0.85 10.49 2.59
CA ALA A 50 -1.17 11.84 3.04
C ALA A 50 -2.48 12.36 2.40
N TRP A 51 -2.69 12.12 1.10
CA TRP A 51 -3.90 12.52 0.39
C TRP A 51 -5.15 11.80 0.88
N THR A 52 -5.02 10.55 1.32
CA THR A 52 -6.14 9.79 1.89
C THR A 52 -6.65 10.45 3.17
N ILE A 53 -5.74 10.95 4.02
CA ILE A 53 -6.10 11.69 5.24
C ILE A 53 -6.87 12.96 4.87
N GLU A 54 -6.37 13.72 3.90
CA GLU A 54 -6.97 14.99 3.50
C GLU A 54 -8.33 14.80 2.79
N THR A 55 -8.44 13.77 1.95
CA THR A 55 -9.70 13.35 1.33
C THR A 55 -10.74 13.01 2.38
N ARG A 56 -10.36 12.25 3.42
CA ARG A 56 -11.23 11.90 4.53
C ARG A 56 -11.66 13.13 5.32
N ARG A 57 -10.73 14.05 5.61
CA ARG A 57 -11.02 15.32 6.29
C ARG A 57 -12.10 16.11 5.56
N VAL A 58 -11.96 16.28 4.23
CA VAL A 58 -12.96 16.99 3.41
C VAL A 58 -14.29 16.26 3.37
N PHE A 59 -14.28 14.93 3.27
CA PHE A 59 -15.51 14.14 3.26
C PHE A 59 -16.30 14.29 4.57
N GLU A 60 -15.63 14.12 5.72
CA GLU A 60 -16.24 14.22 7.05
C GLU A 60 -16.70 15.65 7.35
N ALA A 61 -15.91 16.67 6.97
CA ALA A 61 -16.27 18.08 7.14
C ALA A 61 -17.50 18.50 6.30
N ASN A 62 -17.81 17.77 5.23
CA ASN A 62 -18.97 18.00 4.38
C ASN A 62 -20.07 16.94 4.60
N PHE A 63 -20.27 16.50 5.85
CA PHE A 63 -21.36 15.60 6.26
C PHE A 63 -21.43 14.30 5.45
N CYS A 64 -20.31 13.84 4.91
CA CYS A 64 -20.24 12.64 4.08
C CYS A 64 -21.10 12.70 2.79
N VAL A 65 -21.56 13.89 2.37
CA VAL A 65 -22.38 14.05 1.14
C VAL A 65 -21.55 14.40 -0.10
N TYR A 66 -20.27 14.72 0.07
CA TYR A 66 -19.38 15.02 -1.05
C TYR A 66 -18.86 13.73 -1.69
N GLY A 67 -19.27 13.48 -2.93
CA GLY A 67 -18.66 12.44 -3.77
C GLY A 67 -17.33 12.88 -4.40
N VAL A 68 -16.68 11.95 -5.10
CA VAL A 68 -15.33 12.10 -5.68
C VAL A 68 -15.11 13.44 -6.38
N ARG A 69 -16.02 13.86 -7.27
CA ARG A 69 -15.88 15.11 -8.03
C ARG A 69 -15.93 16.39 -7.19
N LYS A 70 -16.65 16.39 -6.06
CA LYS A 70 -16.74 17.56 -5.17
C LYS A 70 -15.49 17.64 -4.30
N ILE A 71 -15.05 16.49 -3.77
CA ILE A 71 -13.80 16.38 -3.02
C ILE A 71 -12.62 16.83 -3.89
N TRP A 72 -12.49 16.29 -5.11
CA TRP A 72 -11.39 16.59 -6.02
C TRP A 72 -11.28 18.10 -6.32
N ARG A 73 -12.41 18.75 -6.63
CA ARG A 73 -12.48 20.21 -6.80
C ARG A 73 -12.08 20.98 -5.55
N GLN A 74 -12.50 20.55 -4.37
CA GLN A 74 -12.17 21.22 -3.11
C GLN A 74 -10.68 21.07 -2.75
N LEU A 75 -10.05 19.97 -3.15
CA LEU A 75 -8.61 19.76 -3.00
C LEU A 75 -7.77 20.45 -4.09
N ALA A 76 -8.41 21.24 -4.97
CA ALA A 76 -7.78 21.96 -6.09
C ALA A 76 -6.89 21.04 -6.95
N ARG A 77 -7.34 19.81 -7.15
CA ARG A 77 -6.62 18.79 -7.90
C ARG A 77 -7.39 18.36 -9.11
#